data_AF-A0A3D0ST98-F1
#
_entry.id   AF-A0A3D0ST98-F1
#
_cell.length_a   1.000
_cell.length_b   1.000
_cell.length_c   1.000
_cell.angle_alpha   90.00
_cell.angle_beta   90.00
_cell.angle_gamma   90.00
#
_symmetry.space_group_name_H-M   'P 1'
#
loop_
_entity.id
_entity.type
_entity.pdbx_description
1 polymer ?
#
loop_
_entity_poly.entity_id
_entity_poly.type
_entity_poly.pdbx_seq_one_letter_code
_entity_poly.pdbx_strand_id
1 'polypeptide(L)' 'PCVGIRATPIAEAMIALVLMDHALRHRAQNLDVRPVTPAIASPVDREPS' A
#
# COMPACT_ATOMS: atom_id res chain seq x y z
N PRO A 1 -31.18 9.55 -7.55
CA PRO A 1 -30.93 8.12 -7.21
C PRO A 1 -29.73 7.55 -8.00
N CYS A 2 -28.51 7.81 -7.50
CA CYS A 2 -27.27 7.35 -8.14
C CYS A 2 -26.65 6.23 -7.30
N VAL A 3 -26.89 4.97 -7.70
CA VAL A 3 -26.36 3.80 -6.98
C VAL A 3 -24.83 3.77 -6.94
N GLY A 4 -24.16 4.45 -7.89
CA GLY A 4 -22.70 4.50 -8.01
C GLY A 4 -21.96 5.19 -6.85
N ILE A 5 -22.61 6.05 -6.06
CA ILE A 5 -21.95 6.73 -4.92
C ILE A 5 -21.51 5.72 -3.85
N ARG A 6 -22.19 4.57 -3.76
CA ARG A 6 -21.84 3.50 -2.82
C ARG A 6 -20.72 2.59 -3.35
N ALA A 7 -20.27 2.76 -4.59
CA ALA A 7 -19.22 1.92 -5.18
C ALA A 7 -17.80 2.36 -4.78
N THR A 8 -17.60 3.60 -4.33
CA THR A 8 -16.30 4.14 -3.91
C THR A 8 -15.54 3.23 -2.94
N PRO A 9 -16.10 2.74 -1.82
CA PRO A 9 -15.38 1.86 -0.91
C PRO A 9 -14.97 0.52 -1.55
N ILE A 10 -15.76 0.02 -2.52
CA ILE A 10 -15.42 -1.20 -3.26
C ILE A 10 -14.22 -0.93 -4.18
N ALA A 11 -14.25 0.19 -4.90
CA ALA A 11 -13.16 0.58 -5.79
C ALA A 11 -11.85 0.81 -5.03
N GLU A 12 -11.91 1.47 -3.87
CA GLU A 12 -10.75 1.66 -2.98
C GLU A 12 -10.15 0.31 -2.55
N ALA A 13 -10.98 -0.62 -2.09
CA ALA A 13 -10.54 -1.95 -1.67
C ALA A 13 -9.92 -2.73 -2.86
N MET A 14 -10.55 -2.68 -4.04
CA MET A 14 -10.03 -3.35 -5.23
C MET A 14 -8.66 -2.81 -5.64
N ILE A 15 -8.48 -1.48 -5.62
CA ILE A 15 -7.20 -0.85 -5.95
C ILE A 15 -6.14 -1.20 -4.91
N ALA A 16 -6.49 -1.19 -3.62
CA ALA A 16 -5.57 -1.60 -2.55
C ALA A 16 -5.07 -3.04 -2.76
N LEU A 17 -5.97 -3.98 -3.09
CA LEU A 17 -5.61 -5.38 -3.37
C LEU A 17 -4.70 -5.51 -4.60
N VAL A 18 -5.03 -4.81 -5.69
CA VAL A 18 -4.21 -4.84 -6.91
C VAL A 18 -2.81 -4.29 -6.64
N LEU A 19 -2.70 -3.19 -5.88
CA LEU A 19 -1.41 -2.60 -5.51
C LEU A 19 -0.60 -3.55 -4.61
N MET A 20 -1.24 -4.21 -3.64
CA MET A 20 -0.57 -5.18 -2.76
C MET A 20 -0.03 -6.39 -3.55
N ASP A 21 -0.83 -6.93 -4.47
CA ASP A 21 -0.40 -8.04 -5.34
C ASP A 21 0.81 -7.62 -6.21
N HIS A 22 0.78 -6.43 -6.80
CA HIS A 22 1.92 -5.92 -7.57
C HIS A 22 3.16 -5.67 -6.70
N ALA A 23 2.99 -5.15 -5.48
CA ALA A 23 4.10 -4.95 -4.54
C ALA A 23 4.77 -6.29 -4.18
N LEU A 24 3.98 -7.35 -3.94
CA LEU A 24 4.50 -8.68 -3.65
C LEU A 24 5.18 -9.31 -4.86
N ARG A 25 4.62 -9.17 -6.07
CA ARG A 25 5.27 -9.64 -7.32
C ARG A 25 6.59 -8.93 -7.57
N HIS A 26 6.62 -7.61 -7.38
CA HIS A 26 7.85 -6.84 -7.50
C HIS A 26 8.91 -7.34 -6.50
N ARG A 27 8.52 -7.58 -5.24
CA ARG A 27 9.42 -8.15 -4.22
C ARG A 27 9.91 -9.55 -4.60
N ALA A 28 9.04 -10.41 -5.14
CA ALA A 28 9.42 -11.78 -5.51
C ALA A 28 10.46 -11.79 -6.65
N GLN A 29 10.33 -10.88 -7.62
CA GLN A 29 11.29 -10.75 -8.73
C GLN A 29 12.61 -10.08 -8.32
N ASN A 30 12.60 -9.24 -7.28
CA ASN A 30 13.72 -8.38 -6.91
C ASN A 30 14.13 -8.55 -5.44
N LEU A 31 14.13 -9.80 -4.93
CA LEU A 31 14.19 -10.08 -3.49
C LEU A 31 15.37 -9.43 -2.73
N ASP A 32 16.52 -9.28 -3.39
CA ASP A 32 17.76 -8.72 -2.81
C ASP A 32 18.00 -7.25 -3.21
N VAL A 33 17.08 -6.62 -3.93
CA VAL A 33 17.23 -5.21 -4.33
C VAL A 33 17.01 -4.32 -3.11
N ARG A 34 18.03 -3.54 -2.76
CA ARG A 34 17.95 -2.52 -1.72
C ARG A 34 17.39 -1.23 -2.29
N PRO A 35 16.28 -0.69 -1.75
CA PRO A 35 15.77 0.61 -2.19
C PRO A 35 16.79 1.71 -1.90
N VAL A 36 17.03 2.59 -2.88
CA VAL A 36 17.78 3.84 -2.67
C VAL A 36 16.92 4.85 -1.88
N THR A 37 15.60 4.69 -1.95
CA THR A 37 14.64 5.49 -1.20
C THR A 37 14.77 5.18 0.30
N PRO A 38 15.03 6.19 1.15
CA PRO A 38 15.16 5.98 2.58
C PRO A 38 13.82 5.61 3.22
N ALA A 39 13.86 4.77 4.25
CA ALA A 39 12.71 4.54 5.11
C ALA A 39 12.46 5.79 5.97
N ILE A 40 11.23 6.30 5.95
CA ILE A 40 10.79 7.43 6.79
C ILE A 40 10.04 6.85 7.99
N ALA A 41 10.43 7.25 9.21
CA ALA A 41 9.79 6.78 10.44
C ALA A 41 8.32 7.19 10.50
N SER A 42 7.46 6.30 11.02
CA SER A 42 6.06 6.62 11.23
C SER A 42 5.92 7.51 12.47
N PRO A 43 4.92 8.42 12.51
CA PRO A 43 4.67 9.22 13.70
C PRO A 43 4.36 8.39 14.96
N VAL A 44 3.84 7.17 14.80
CA VAL A 44 3.58 6.21 15.90
C VAL A 44 4.87 5.64 16.51
N ASP A 45 6.00 5.72 15.80
CA ASP A 45 7.30 5.27 16.29
C ASP A 45 7.96 6.31 17.24
N ARG A 46 7.27 7.43 17.55
CA ARG A 46 7.77 8.54 18.38
C ARG A 46 7.17 8.58 19.79
N GLU A 47 6.95 7.45 20.44
CA GLU A 47 6.69 7.48 21.89
C GLU A 47 8.03 7.39 22.63
N PRO A 48 8.50 8.48 23.28
CA PRO A 48 9.64 8.38 24.18
C PRO A 48 9.18 7.71 25.48
N SER A 49 9.92 6.69 25.90
CA SER A 49 9.85 6.08 27.24
C SER A 49 10.08 7.08 28.36
#